data_AF-A0A5C5YE60-F1
#
_entry.id   AF-A0A5C5YE60-F1
#
_cell.length_a   1.000
_cell.length_b   1.000
_cell.length_c   1.000
_cell.angle_alpha   90.00
_cell.angle_beta   90.00
_cell.angle_gamma   90.00
#
_symmetry.space_group_name_H-M   'P 1'
#
loop_
_entity.id
_entity.type
_entity.pdbx_description
1 polymer ?
#
loop_
_entity_poly.entity_id
_entity_poly.type
_entity_poly.pdbx_seq_one_letter_code
_entity_poly.pdbx_strand_id
1 'polypeptide(L)'
;MSSCTPTVTSFRSHPSVLPAAPRRLAFTLVELLVVIAIIGVLVGLLLPAVQSAREAARRMQCSNSMRQVSLAMHNYHDVYKKFPSSQTNDVAVWSVSILPQLEAGNVADLYDYALDWDEGENLELATQMPTVYQCASNPSADDTLSANGFQTTDYSVLRNASDWDKYESLFERNKFRSMRDIIDGTSSTCMIYESAGRSDWWVKGRRNPLSPSYSHTWGTEKPPWTSSGNAGWMFACAVDMSPSGGEMSAVYWSAGNQVVNVSNWFGGPYSFHTGGVQMGMADGSVRFITESIAFDTLKAMTSINGGEVVGEF
;
A
#
# COMPACT_ATOMS: atom_id res chain seq x y z
N MET A 1 28.43 3.58 92.72
CA MET A 1 29.59 4.49 92.52
C MET A 1 29.71 4.81 91.04
N SER A 2 30.26 5.98 90.73
CA SER A 2 30.47 6.59 89.39
C SER A 2 29.30 7.40 88.81
N SER A 3 29.23 8.64 89.29
CA SER A 3 28.75 9.83 88.60
C SER A 3 29.62 10.16 87.38
N CYS A 4 29.01 10.42 86.22
CA CYS A 4 29.68 10.97 85.05
C CYS A 4 28.96 12.26 84.62
N THR A 5 29.58 13.40 84.89
CA THR A 5 29.19 14.73 84.41
C THR A 5 29.62 14.94 82.95
N PRO A 6 28.81 15.55 82.08
CA PRO A 6 29.27 15.96 80.76
C PRO A 6 29.91 17.35 80.80
N THR A 7 31.11 17.44 80.23
CA THR A 7 31.89 18.66 79.98
C THR A 7 31.30 19.42 78.80
N VAL A 8 31.01 20.71 78.99
CA VAL A 8 30.55 21.61 77.92
C VAL A 8 31.78 22.12 77.14
N THR A 9 31.94 21.64 75.90
CA THR A 9 32.91 22.16 74.93
C THR A 9 32.26 23.27 74.10
N SER A 10 32.80 24.50 74.18
CA SER A 10 32.30 25.65 73.42
C SER A 10 32.64 25.51 71.93
N PHE A 11 31.63 25.37 71.07
CA PHE A 11 31.78 25.45 69.61
C PHE A 11 31.92 26.92 69.17
N ARG A 12 33.04 27.28 68.54
CA ARG A 12 33.21 28.56 67.83
C ARG A 12 32.45 28.51 66.50
N SER A 13 31.49 29.41 66.31
CA SER A 13 30.79 29.62 65.04
C SER A 13 31.72 30.27 64.00
N HIS A 14 31.97 29.58 62.88
CA HIS A 14 32.53 30.20 61.68
C HIS A 14 31.41 30.92 60.90
N PRO A 15 31.65 32.12 60.35
CA PRO A 15 30.68 32.79 59.51
C PRO A 15 30.51 32.05 58.17
N SER A 16 29.30 31.58 57.91
CA SER A 16 28.88 30.97 56.64
C SER A 16 28.72 32.05 55.56
N VAL A 17 29.61 32.06 54.58
CA VAL A 17 29.46 32.85 53.35
C VAL A 17 28.40 32.16 52.49
N LEU A 18 27.21 32.74 52.37
CA LEU A 18 26.19 32.27 51.43
C LEU A 18 26.66 32.53 49.99
N PRO A 19 26.58 31.54 49.07
CA PRO A 19 26.87 31.78 47.66
C PRO A 19 25.87 32.78 47.08
N ALA A 20 26.38 33.77 46.33
CA ALA A 20 25.55 34.74 45.64
C ALA A 20 24.57 34.04 44.68
N ALA A 21 23.29 34.39 44.77
CA ALA A 21 22.27 33.84 43.89
C ALA A 21 22.63 34.14 42.41
N PRO A 22 22.57 33.15 41.51
CA PRO A 22 22.89 33.37 40.11
C PRO A 22 21.93 34.43 39.54
N ARG A 23 22.50 35.49 38.97
CA ARG A 23 21.73 36.52 38.25
C ARG A 23 20.99 35.84 37.10
N ARG A 24 19.65 35.77 37.19
CA ARG A 24 18.82 35.37 36.05
C ARG A 24 18.96 36.47 35.00
N LEU A 25 19.64 36.17 33.90
CA LEU A 25 19.68 37.03 32.72
C LEU A 25 18.25 37.15 32.21
N ALA A 26 17.65 38.33 32.31
CA ALA A 26 16.34 38.60 31.73
C ALA A 26 16.51 38.73 30.21
N PHE A 27 15.84 37.86 29.45
CA PHE A 27 15.81 37.92 27.99
C PHE A 27 15.03 39.16 27.55
N THR A 28 15.55 39.90 26.57
CA THR A 28 14.80 41.04 26.00
C THR A 28 13.70 40.53 25.05
N LEU A 29 12.59 41.27 24.96
CA LEU A 29 11.49 40.94 24.05
C LEU A 29 11.97 40.82 22.59
N VAL A 30 12.95 41.64 22.20
CA VAL A 30 13.53 41.64 20.86
C VAL A 30 14.30 40.34 20.58
N GLU A 31 15.13 39.88 21.52
CA GLU A 31 15.87 38.62 21.36
C GLU A 31 14.92 37.42 21.23
N LEU A 32 13.84 37.38 22.02
CA LEU A 32 12.82 36.35 21.89
C LEU A 32 12.13 36.40 20.52
N LEU A 33 11.78 37.60 20.05
CA LEU A 33 11.10 37.81 18.76
C LEU A 33 11.97 37.36 17.59
N VAL A 34 13.28 37.66 17.62
CA VAL A 34 14.21 37.22 16.57
C VAL A 34 14.34 35.71 16.55
N VAL A 35 14.43 35.05 17.72
CA VAL A 35 14.53 33.59 17.80
C VAL A 35 13.27 32.92 17.24
N ILE A 36 12.07 33.37 17.61
CA ILE A 36 10.83 32.80 17.05
C ILE A 36 10.73 33.07 15.54
N ALA A 37 11.21 34.21 15.04
CA ALA A 37 11.21 34.52 13.62
C ALA A 37 12.13 33.57 12.84
N ILE A 38 13.35 33.32 13.36
CA ILE A 38 14.30 32.37 12.74
C ILE A 38 13.72 30.95 12.77
N ILE A 39 13.20 30.49 13.92
CA ILE A 39 12.57 29.16 14.01
C ILE A 39 11.39 29.06 13.05
N GLY A 40 10.55 30.09 12.96
CA GLY A 40 9.42 30.13 12.04
C GLY A 40 9.84 30.00 10.58
N VAL A 41 10.89 30.70 10.15
CA VAL A 41 11.46 30.58 8.80
C VAL A 41 12.05 29.19 8.57
N LEU A 42 12.83 28.66 9.52
CA LEU A 42 13.44 27.34 9.40
C LEU A 42 12.37 26.23 9.30
N VAL A 43 11.36 26.25 10.18
CA VAL A 43 10.25 25.29 10.13
C VAL A 43 9.44 25.43 8.84
N GLY A 44 9.19 26.67 8.41
CA GLY A 44 8.47 26.95 7.16
C GLY A 44 9.18 26.39 5.92
N LEU A 45 10.51 26.40 5.90
CA LEU A 45 11.29 25.83 4.80
C LEU A 45 11.51 24.31 4.93
N LEU A 46 11.60 23.78 6.15
CA LEU A 46 11.89 22.37 6.40
C LEU A 46 10.65 21.47 6.31
N LEU A 47 9.46 21.94 6.67
CA LEU A 47 8.26 21.09 6.71
C LEU A 47 7.89 20.52 5.32
N PRO A 48 7.84 21.32 4.23
CA PRO A 48 7.54 20.78 2.90
C PRO A 48 8.62 19.81 2.41
N ALA A 49 9.89 20.09 2.72
CA ALA A 49 11.02 19.25 2.33
C ALA A 49 11.03 17.89 3.06
N VAL A 50 10.70 17.87 4.35
CA VAL A 50 10.60 16.62 5.12
C VAL A 50 9.43 15.77 4.61
N GLN A 51 8.30 16.40 4.26
CA GLN A 51 7.13 15.68 3.73
C GLN A 51 7.43 15.06 2.35
N SER A 52 8.05 15.80 1.43
CA SER A 52 8.42 15.27 0.11
C SER A 52 9.45 14.15 0.22
N ALA A 53 10.43 14.27 1.11
CA ALA A 53 11.42 13.22 1.37
C ALA A 53 10.77 11.95 1.94
N ARG A 54 9.83 12.08 2.88
CA ARG A 54 9.08 10.95 3.43
C ARG A 54 8.26 10.23 2.35
N GLU A 55 7.61 10.98 1.48
CA GLU A 55 6.82 10.37 0.40
C GLU A 55 7.69 9.66 -0.63
N ALA A 56 8.84 10.25 -1.00
CA ALA A 56 9.80 9.58 -1.87
C ALA A 56 10.31 8.25 -1.27
N ALA A 57 10.55 8.22 0.05
CA ALA A 57 10.94 7.01 0.76
C ALA A 57 9.83 5.94 0.73
N ARG A 58 8.57 6.32 1.01
CA ARG A 58 7.43 5.40 0.94
C ARG A 58 7.23 4.82 -0.47
N ARG A 59 7.36 5.65 -1.51
CA ARG A 59 7.30 5.22 -2.91
C ARG A 59 8.41 4.25 -3.28
N MET A 60 9.62 4.47 -2.75
CA MET A 60 10.73 3.55 -2.92
C MET A 60 10.45 2.21 -2.22
N GLN A 61 9.85 2.24 -1.02
CA GLN A 61 9.44 1.04 -0.30
C GLN A 61 8.37 0.25 -1.07
N CYS A 62 7.29 0.88 -1.55
CA CYS A 62 6.27 0.17 -2.33
C CYS A 62 6.88 -0.38 -3.65
N SER A 63 7.76 0.37 -4.32
CA SER A 63 8.51 -0.14 -5.49
C SER A 63 9.33 -1.40 -5.16
N ASN A 64 9.98 -1.44 -4.00
CA ASN A 64 10.77 -2.59 -3.57
C ASN A 64 9.90 -3.79 -3.20
N SER A 65 8.76 -3.58 -2.53
CA SER A 65 7.78 -4.64 -2.26
C SER A 65 7.30 -5.28 -3.57
N MET A 66 6.94 -4.49 -4.59
CA MET A 66 6.58 -5.03 -5.90
C MET A 66 7.74 -5.77 -6.57
N ARG A 67 8.98 -5.30 -6.46
CA ARG A 67 10.13 -6.06 -6.98
C ARG A 67 10.26 -7.43 -6.31
N GLN A 68 10.02 -7.53 -5.01
CA GLN A 68 10.03 -8.80 -4.29
C GLN A 68 8.93 -9.73 -4.78
N VAL A 69 7.71 -9.21 -4.96
CA VAL A 69 6.57 -9.97 -5.51
C VAL A 69 6.85 -10.41 -6.94
N SER A 70 7.36 -9.52 -7.80
CA SER A 70 7.74 -9.83 -9.17
C SER A 70 8.82 -10.91 -9.23
N LEU A 71 9.85 -10.82 -8.37
CA LEU A 71 10.88 -11.85 -8.28
C LEU A 71 10.28 -13.20 -7.84
N ALA A 72 9.36 -13.20 -6.88
CA ALA A 72 8.67 -14.42 -6.46
C ALA A 72 7.83 -15.03 -7.59
N MET A 73 7.18 -14.20 -8.41
CA MET A 73 6.47 -14.64 -9.62
C MET A 73 7.42 -15.29 -10.64
N HIS A 74 8.61 -14.71 -10.85
CA HIS A 74 9.63 -15.31 -11.72
C HIS A 74 10.17 -16.62 -11.16
N ASN A 75 10.46 -16.69 -9.86
CA ASN A 75 10.89 -17.92 -9.19
C ASN A 75 9.80 -19.00 -9.27
N TYR A 76 8.52 -18.62 -9.17
CA TYR A 76 7.39 -19.54 -9.35
C TYR A 76 7.38 -20.05 -10.80
N HIS A 77 7.51 -19.15 -11.77
CA HIS A 77 7.62 -19.53 -13.18
C HIS A 77 8.83 -20.44 -13.45
N ASP A 78 9.96 -20.25 -12.78
CA ASP A 78 11.14 -21.10 -12.95
C ASP A 78 10.92 -22.53 -12.47
N VAL A 79 10.16 -22.70 -11.37
CA VAL A 79 9.80 -24.01 -10.82
C VAL A 79 8.69 -24.68 -11.63
N TYR A 80 7.61 -23.97 -11.91
CA TYR A 80 6.37 -24.53 -12.49
C TYR A 80 6.25 -24.34 -14.01
N LYS A 81 7.18 -23.62 -14.64
CA LYS A 81 7.22 -23.25 -16.08
C LYS A 81 6.03 -22.42 -16.56
N LYS A 82 5.27 -21.85 -15.62
CA LYS A 82 4.09 -21.02 -15.83
C LYS A 82 3.97 -20.04 -14.67
N PHE A 83 3.42 -18.86 -14.92
CA PHE A 83 2.94 -17.95 -13.89
C PHE A 83 1.73 -18.54 -13.18
N PRO A 84 1.48 -18.15 -11.92
CA PRO A 84 0.27 -18.57 -11.24
C PRO A 84 -0.96 -18.00 -11.96
N SER A 85 -2.08 -18.68 -11.79
CA SER A 85 -3.38 -18.14 -12.21
C SER A 85 -3.78 -16.99 -11.29
N SER A 86 -4.60 -16.06 -11.77
CA SER A 86 -5.17 -15.00 -10.90
C SER A 86 -5.92 -15.60 -9.71
N GLN A 87 -6.67 -16.67 -10.00
CA GLN A 87 -7.26 -17.60 -9.06
C GLN A 87 -7.46 -18.98 -9.70
N THR A 88 -7.42 -20.03 -8.90
CA THR A 88 -7.78 -21.40 -9.29
C THR A 88 -9.04 -21.80 -8.54
N ASN A 89 -10.17 -21.78 -9.24
CA ASN A 89 -11.52 -21.89 -8.68
C ASN A 89 -11.68 -20.91 -7.50
N ASP A 90 -12.16 -21.40 -6.37
CA ASP A 90 -12.18 -20.69 -5.10
C ASP A 90 -11.17 -21.31 -4.10
N VAL A 91 -10.22 -22.08 -4.62
CA VAL A 91 -9.23 -22.79 -3.80
C VAL A 91 -7.95 -21.98 -3.62
N ALA A 92 -7.39 -21.38 -4.67
CA ALA A 92 -6.09 -20.72 -4.57
C ALA A 92 -6.03 -19.42 -5.35
N VAL A 93 -5.18 -18.49 -4.92
CA VAL A 93 -4.94 -17.21 -5.59
C VAL A 93 -3.46 -16.96 -5.84
N TRP A 94 -3.17 -16.03 -6.74
CA TRP A 94 -1.81 -15.66 -7.10
C TRP A 94 -0.93 -15.37 -5.87
N SER A 95 -1.47 -14.65 -4.88
CA SER A 95 -0.77 -14.20 -3.67
C SER A 95 -0.45 -15.34 -2.70
N VAL A 96 -1.27 -16.39 -2.66
CA VAL A 96 -1.00 -17.59 -1.86
C VAL A 96 -0.02 -18.49 -2.61
N SER A 97 -0.18 -18.60 -3.94
CA SER A 97 0.62 -19.49 -4.78
C SER A 97 2.12 -19.19 -4.77
N ILE A 98 2.50 -17.93 -4.54
CA ILE A 98 3.90 -17.48 -4.53
C ILE A 98 4.53 -17.41 -3.14
N LEU A 99 3.80 -17.74 -2.06
CA LEU A 99 4.33 -17.67 -0.70
C LEU A 99 5.65 -18.44 -0.50
N PRO A 100 5.84 -19.65 -1.07
CA PRO A 100 7.12 -20.35 -0.95
C PRO A 100 8.28 -19.55 -1.58
N GLN A 101 8.02 -18.80 -2.65
CA GLN A 101 9.01 -17.97 -3.34
C GLN A 101 9.19 -16.58 -2.69
N LEU A 102 8.33 -16.20 -1.74
CA LEU A 102 8.43 -14.99 -0.93
C LEU A 102 9.12 -15.23 0.43
N GLU A 103 9.76 -16.38 0.61
CA GLU A 103 10.32 -16.81 1.90
C GLU A 103 9.27 -16.92 3.03
N ALA A 104 7.99 -17.00 2.68
CA ALA A 104 6.86 -17.15 3.59
C ALA A 104 6.41 -18.62 3.70
N GLY A 105 7.35 -19.55 3.74
CA GLY A 105 7.09 -21.01 3.74
C GLY A 105 6.25 -21.46 4.93
N ASN A 106 6.46 -20.86 6.11
CA ASN A 106 5.66 -21.11 7.31
C ASN A 106 4.18 -20.73 7.14
N VAL A 107 3.87 -19.69 6.35
CA VAL A 107 2.49 -19.28 6.03
C VAL A 107 1.93 -20.17 4.93
N ALA A 108 2.77 -20.56 3.96
CA ALA A 108 2.39 -21.45 2.87
C ALA A 108 1.98 -22.85 3.37
N ASP A 109 2.68 -23.39 4.38
CA ASP A 109 2.43 -24.72 4.95
C ASP A 109 1.07 -24.81 5.69
N LEU A 110 0.48 -23.67 6.05
CA LEU A 110 -0.83 -23.58 6.70
C LEU A 110 -2.00 -23.58 5.71
N TYR A 111 -1.73 -23.45 4.41
CA TYR A 111 -2.79 -23.37 3.39
C TYR A 111 -3.17 -24.76 2.87
N ASP A 112 -4.43 -25.14 3.02
CA ASP A 112 -4.96 -26.39 2.50
C ASP A 112 -5.59 -26.19 1.11
N TYR A 113 -4.94 -26.73 0.08
CA TYR A 113 -5.43 -26.70 -1.30
C TYR A 113 -6.60 -27.66 -1.58
N ALA A 114 -7.09 -28.39 -0.58
CA ALA A 114 -8.31 -29.18 -0.66
C ALA A 114 -9.56 -28.40 -0.22
N LEU A 115 -9.38 -27.24 0.42
CA LEU A 115 -10.45 -26.38 0.91
C LEU A 115 -10.55 -25.10 0.08
N ASP A 116 -11.74 -24.49 0.05
CA ASP A 116 -11.89 -23.15 -0.46
C ASP A 116 -11.19 -22.13 0.46
N TRP A 117 -10.90 -20.93 -0.06
CA TRP A 117 -10.13 -19.90 0.65
C TRP A 117 -10.83 -19.38 1.93
N ASP A 118 -12.15 -19.53 2.03
CA ASP A 118 -13.01 -19.07 3.12
C ASP A 118 -13.49 -20.22 4.03
N GLU A 119 -12.83 -21.37 3.98
CA GLU A 119 -13.16 -22.54 4.78
C GLU A 119 -12.02 -22.97 5.72
N GLY A 120 -12.39 -23.55 6.87
CA GLY A 120 -11.46 -24.22 7.78
C GLY A 120 -10.23 -23.39 8.15
N GLU A 121 -9.05 -23.99 7.96
CA GLU A 121 -7.75 -23.40 8.28
C GLU A 121 -7.40 -22.22 7.34
N ASN A 122 -7.89 -22.22 6.10
CA ASN A 122 -7.65 -21.14 5.14
C ASN A 122 -8.30 -19.81 5.58
N LEU A 123 -9.45 -19.89 6.26
CA LEU A 123 -10.16 -18.74 6.82
C LEU A 123 -9.30 -18.01 7.87
N GLU A 124 -8.62 -18.77 8.73
CA GLU A 124 -7.76 -18.22 9.79
C GLU A 124 -6.47 -17.60 9.21
N LEU A 125 -5.95 -18.16 8.11
CA LEU A 125 -4.75 -17.66 7.43
C LEU A 125 -4.91 -16.22 6.91
N ALA A 126 -6.14 -15.79 6.63
CA ALA A 126 -6.44 -14.43 6.18
C ALA A 126 -5.96 -13.34 7.16
N THR A 127 -5.72 -13.69 8.43
CA THR A 127 -5.18 -12.80 9.47
C THR A 127 -3.65 -12.67 9.46
N GLN A 128 -2.94 -13.54 8.74
CA GLN A 128 -1.48 -13.64 8.72
C GLN A 128 -0.88 -13.14 7.40
N MET A 129 -1.28 -11.94 6.96
CA MET A 129 -0.79 -11.38 5.70
C MET A 129 0.71 -11.05 5.76
N PRO A 130 1.52 -11.50 4.79
CA PRO A 130 2.89 -11.03 4.64
C PRO A 130 2.97 -9.52 4.44
N THR A 131 3.88 -8.85 5.15
CA THR A 131 4.05 -7.38 5.08
C THR A 131 4.50 -6.89 3.70
N VAL A 132 5.08 -7.77 2.87
CA VAL A 132 5.41 -7.48 1.47
C VAL A 132 4.17 -7.13 0.63
N TYR A 133 2.96 -7.48 1.08
CA TYR A 133 1.71 -7.12 0.42
C TYR A 133 1.14 -5.76 0.83
N GLN A 134 1.77 -5.04 1.76
CA GLN A 134 1.35 -3.71 2.19
C GLN A 134 2.12 -2.63 1.45
N CYS A 135 1.42 -1.55 1.06
CA CYS A 135 2.07 -0.33 0.59
C CYS A 135 2.21 0.66 1.74
N ALA A 136 3.43 1.15 1.96
CA ALA A 136 3.78 2.11 3.00
C ALA A 136 3.05 3.46 2.90
N SER A 137 2.45 3.79 1.75
CA SER A 137 1.63 5.00 1.59
C SER A 137 0.16 4.80 1.90
N ASN A 138 -0.32 3.55 2.06
CA ASN A 138 -1.69 3.30 2.46
C ASN A 138 -1.91 3.75 3.93
N PRO A 139 -2.78 4.75 4.18
CA PRO A 139 -3.06 5.22 5.54
C PRO A 139 -3.76 4.17 6.41
N SER A 140 -4.31 3.14 5.79
CA SER A 140 -5.05 2.03 6.39
C SER A 140 -4.31 0.69 6.23
N ALA A 141 -2.97 0.70 6.05
CA ALA A 141 -2.20 -0.52 5.81
C ALA A 141 -2.33 -1.56 6.93
N ASP A 142 -2.43 -1.09 8.18
CA ASP A 142 -2.55 -1.93 9.38
C ASP A 142 -4.01 -2.16 9.81
N ASP A 143 -4.98 -1.60 9.07
CA ASP A 143 -6.38 -1.74 9.43
C ASP A 143 -6.81 -3.20 9.21
N THR A 144 -7.21 -3.84 10.30
CA THR A 144 -7.89 -5.14 10.27
C THR A 144 -9.38 -4.90 10.14
N LEU A 145 -10.04 -5.67 9.28
CA LEU A 145 -11.48 -5.52 9.08
C LEU A 145 -12.22 -6.04 10.33
N SER A 146 -12.86 -5.12 11.06
CA SER A 146 -13.21 -5.23 12.48
C SER A 146 -14.25 -6.29 12.89
N ALA A 147 -14.76 -7.09 11.95
CA ALA A 147 -15.61 -8.24 12.25
C ALA A 147 -14.85 -9.58 12.24
N ASN A 148 -13.73 -9.68 11.52
CA ASN A 148 -13.07 -10.95 11.22
C ASN A 148 -11.53 -10.89 11.26
N GLY A 149 -10.94 -9.72 11.50
CA GLY A 149 -9.50 -9.56 11.76
C GLY A 149 -8.57 -9.71 10.56
N PHE A 150 -9.09 -9.88 9.34
CA PHE A 150 -8.26 -10.08 8.15
C PHE A 150 -7.80 -8.76 7.52
N GLN A 151 -6.70 -8.85 6.75
CA GLN A 151 -6.11 -7.74 5.99
C GLN A 151 -6.32 -7.91 4.48
N THR A 152 -6.31 -6.79 3.76
CA THR A 152 -6.35 -6.75 2.29
C THR A 152 -4.97 -6.39 1.74
N THR A 153 -4.54 -7.06 0.67
CA THR A 153 -3.33 -6.68 -0.06
C THR A 153 -3.49 -5.31 -0.72
N ASP A 154 -2.39 -4.55 -0.81
CA ASP A 154 -2.30 -3.29 -1.56
C ASP A 154 -1.77 -3.47 -2.99
N TYR A 155 -1.50 -4.72 -3.39
CA TYR A 155 -1.11 -5.08 -4.75
C TYR A 155 -2.11 -6.05 -5.36
N SER A 156 -2.29 -5.98 -6.67
CA SER A 156 -3.18 -6.86 -7.40
C SER A 156 -2.63 -7.20 -8.79
N VAL A 157 -3.07 -8.33 -9.32
CA VAL A 157 -2.88 -8.72 -10.72
C VAL A 157 -4.16 -8.46 -11.48
N LEU A 158 -4.05 -8.20 -12.79
CA LEU A 158 -5.22 -8.05 -13.62
C LEU A 158 -5.86 -9.43 -13.86
N ARG A 159 -7.12 -9.60 -13.45
CA ARG A 159 -7.85 -10.87 -13.57
C ARG A 159 -8.33 -11.19 -14.97
N ASN A 160 -8.62 -10.16 -15.77
CA ASN A 160 -9.17 -10.28 -17.10
C ASN A 160 -8.98 -8.96 -17.86
N ALA A 161 -8.32 -9.00 -19.01
CA ALA A 161 -8.33 -7.88 -19.96
C ALA A 161 -9.57 -7.90 -20.88
N SER A 162 -10.34 -9.00 -20.93
CA SER A 162 -11.38 -9.16 -21.95
C SER A 162 -12.64 -8.31 -21.76
N ASP A 163 -12.81 -7.69 -20.59
CA ASP A 163 -13.85 -6.68 -20.34
C ASP A 163 -13.43 -5.28 -20.85
N TRP A 164 -12.16 -5.14 -21.24
CA TRP A 164 -11.51 -3.94 -21.76
C TRP A 164 -11.12 -4.03 -23.23
N ASP A 165 -10.74 -5.24 -23.65
CA ASP A 165 -10.33 -5.55 -25.01
C ASP A 165 -10.75 -6.96 -25.43
N LYS A 166 -10.42 -7.36 -26.66
CA LYS A 166 -10.56 -8.75 -27.12
C LYS A 166 -9.37 -9.66 -26.75
N TYR A 167 -8.38 -9.12 -26.06
CA TYR A 167 -7.08 -9.74 -25.81
C TYR A 167 -7.00 -10.40 -24.42
N GLU A 168 -6.04 -11.31 -24.28
CA GLU A 168 -5.84 -12.07 -23.04
C GLU A 168 -4.94 -11.29 -22.07
N SER A 169 -5.18 -11.41 -20.76
CA SER A 169 -4.26 -10.90 -19.74
C SER A 169 -3.30 -11.99 -19.27
N LEU A 170 -2.16 -11.57 -18.67
CA LEU A 170 -1.15 -12.51 -18.17
C LEU A 170 -1.72 -13.42 -17.07
N PHE A 171 -2.55 -12.85 -16.21
CA PHE A 171 -3.27 -13.57 -15.16
C PHE A 171 -4.75 -13.63 -15.57
N GLU A 172 -5.29 -14.84 -15.68
CA GLU A 172 -6.71 -15.06 -15.94
C GLU A 172 -7.21 -16.17 -15.04
N ARG A 173 -8.49 -16.14 -14.67
CA ARG A 173 -9.08 -17.19 -13.82
C ARG A 173 -8.90 -18.55 -14.49
N ASN A 174 -8.36 -19.51 -13.74
CA ASN A 174 -8.09 -20.88 -14.18
C ASN A 174 -7.17 -21.00 -15.40
N LYS A 175 -6.34 -20.00 -15.67
CA LYS A 175 -5.39 -20.00 -16.79
C LYS A 175 -3.98 -19.84 -16.27
N PHE A 176 -3.09 -20.68 -16.78
CA PHE A 176 -1.68 -20.66 -16.45
C PHE A 176 -0.89 -20.35 -17.71
N ARG A 177 -0.29 -19.16 -17.75
CA ARG A 177 0.48 -18.64 -18.89
C ARG A 177 1.97 -18.77 -18.61
N SER A 178 2.76 -18.85 -19.66
CA SER A 178 4.21 -18.91 -19.61
C SER A 178 4.81 -17.64 -20.21
N MET A 179 6.08 -17.34 -19.91
CA MET A 179 6.75 -16.15 -20.43
C MET A 179 6.70 -16.04 -21.97
N ARG A 180 6.70 -17.19 -22.67
CA ARG A 180 6.59 -17.26 -24.13
C ARG A 180 5.22 -16.86 -24.68
N ASP A 181 4.17 -16.85 -23.84
CA ASP A 181 2.82 -16.47 -24.26
C ASP A 181 2.66 -14.94 -24.28
N ILE A 182 3.65 -14.20 -23.78
CA ILE A 182 3.71 -12.73 -23.83
C ILE A 182 4.35 -12.28 -25.14
N ILE A 183 3.54 -12.14 -26.18
CA ILE A 183 4.00 -11.73 -27.51
C ILE A 183 4.10 -10.20 -27.66
N ASP A 184 3.44 -9.43 -26.79
CA ASP A 184 3.47 -7.96 -26.78
C ASP A 184 4.73 -7.37 -26.13
N GLY A 185 5.60 -8.24 -25.59
CA GLY A 185 6.84 -7.88 -24.93
C GLY A 185 6.70 -7.79 -23.41
N THR A 186 7.64 -8.43 -22.72
CA THR A 186 7.63 -8.57 -21.26
C THR A 186 7.84 -7.24 -20.53
N SER A 187 8.55 -6.30 -21.15
CA SER A 187 8.79 -4.96 -20.60
C SER A 187 7.62 -3.98 -20.81
N SER A 188 6.65 -4.35 -21.64
CA SER A 188 5.44 -3.57 -21.94
C SER A 188 4.18 -4.13 -21.30
N THR A 189 4.23 -5.38 -20.83
CA THR A 189 3.10 -6.07 -20.20
C THR A 189 3.11 -5.86 -18.68
N CYS A 190 2.02 -5.34 -18.12
CA CYS A 190 1.82 -5.24 -16.68
C CYS A 190 1.60 -6.64 -16.08
N MET A 191 2.40 -6.98 -15.07
CA MET A 191 2.27 -8.22 -14.31
C MET A 191 1.50 -7.98 -13.00
N ILE A 192 1.84 -6.91 -12.28
CA ILE A 192 1.25 -6.56 -11.00
C ILE A 192 1.17 -5.04 -10.86
N TYR A 193 0.20 -4.52 -10.14
CA TYR A 193 0.04 -3.08 -9.92
C TYR A 193 -0.46 -2.77 -8.50
N GLU A 194 -0.26 -1.53 -8.08
CA GLU A 194 -0.83 -1.03 -6.83
C GLU A 194 -2.34 -0.89 -6.92
N SER A 195 -3.02 -1.51 -5.96
CA SER A 195 -4.43 -1.31 -5.67
C SER A 195 -4.56 -1.17 -4.15
N ALA A 196 -4.16 0.00 -3.65
CA ALA A 196 -4.00 0.25 -2.23
C ALA A 196 -5.30 0.64 -1.54
N GLY A 197 -5.34 0.44 -0.22
CA GLY A 197 -6.43 0.91 0.64
C GLY A 197 -7.73 0.15 0.44
N ARG A 198 -7.68 -1.11 0.01
CA ARG A 198 -8.85 -1.94 -0.33
C ARG A 198 -9.77 -2.24 0.87
N SER A 199 -9.32 -1.95 2.09
CA SER A 199 -10.15 -1.91 3.29
C SER A 199 -11.26 -0.87 3.22
N ASP A 200 -11.11 0.16 2.39
CA ASP A 200 -12.09 1.22 2.16
C ASP A 200 -12.26 1.52 0.67
N TRP A 201 -13.40 2.10 0.32
CA TRP A 201 -13.61 2.55 -1.05
C TRP A 201 -13.10 3.98 -1.21
N TRP A 202 -12.05 4.12 -2.00
CA TRP A 202 -11.43 5.39 -2.34
C TRP A 202 -11.77 5.81 -3.77
N VAL A 203 -12.06 7.09 -3.94
CA VAL A 203 -12.27 7.73 -5.23
C VAL A 203 -11.59 9.10 -5.25
N LYS A 204 -10.68 9.32 -6.21
CA LYS A 204 -9.91 10.56 -6.39
C LYS A 204 -9.35 11.14 -5.07
N GLY A 205 -8.70 10.29 -4.26
CA GLY A 205 -8.08 10.71 -3.00
C GLY A 205 -9.04 10.87 -1.81
N ARG A 206 -10.34 10.61 -1.99
CA ARG A 206 -11.36 10.75 -0.94
C ARG A 206 -12.00 9.40 -0.65
N ARG A 207 -12.22 9.11 0.63
CA ARG A 207 -13.02 7.96 1.05
C ARG A 207 -14.50 8.22 0.70
N ASN A 208 -15.15 7.29 0.03
CA ASN A 208 -16.57 7.41 -0.31
C ASN A 208 -17.44 7.17 0.93
N PRO A 209 -18.25 8.14 1.38
CA PRO A 209 -19.11 7.99 2.56
C PRO A 209 -20.42 7.23 2.28
N LEU A 210 -20.80 7.05 1.01
CA LEU A 210 -22.13 6.58 0.60
C LEU A 210 -22.27 5.05 0.47
N SER A 211 -21.26 4.26 0.85
CA SER A 211 -21.32 2.80 0.68
C SER A 211 -21.25 2.03 2.01
N PRO A 212 -22.38 1.86 2.71
CA PRO A 212 -22.55 0.79 3.69
C PRO A 212 -22.57 -0.62 3.04
N SER A 213 -22.68 -0.71 1.71
CA SER A 213 -22.56 -1.95 0.92
C SER A 213 -21.13 -2.43 0.76
N TYR A 214 -20.14 -1.55 0.99
CA TYR A 214 -18.75 -1.93 1.28
C TYR A 214 -18.64 -2.46 2.73
N SER A 215 -19.56 -3.37 3.05
CA SER A 215 -19.74 -3.95 4.37
C SER A 215 -18.54 -4.82 4.71
N HIS A 216 -18.08 -4.73 5.95
CA HIS A 216 -16.95 -5.50 6.50
C HIS A 216 -17.28 -7.00 6.70
N THR A 217 -18.31 -7.49 6.01
CA THR A 217 -18.85 -8.84 6.12
C THR A 217 -18.41 -9.65 4.91
N TRP A 218 -18.03 -10.90 5.14
CA TRP A 218 -17.62 -11.84 4.09
C TRP A 218 -18.58 -11.82 2.89
N GLY A 219 -18.02 -11.82 1.67
CA GLY A 219 -18.80 -11.93 0.43
C GLY A 219 -19.28 -10.61 -0.20
N THR A 220 -19.06 -9.45 0.45
CA THR A 220 -19.24 -8.14 -0.20
C THR A 220 -17.90 -7.41 -0.29
N GLU A 221 -17.25 -7.55 -1.45
CA GLU A 221 -16.32 -6.58 -2.07
C GLU A 221 -14.97 -6.28 -1.38
N LYS A 222 -14.70 -6.77 -0.16
CA LYS A 222 -13.39 -6.70 0.52
C LYS A 222 -12.71 -8.07 0.64
N PRO A 223 -12.14 -8.62 -0.44
CA PRO A 223 -11.48 -9.91 -0.39
C PRO A 223 -10.21 -9.81 0.48
N PRO A 224 -9.99 -10.70 1.48
CA PRO A 224 -8.69 -10.82 2.12
C PRO A 224 -7.62 -11.12 1.08
N TRP A 225 -6.36 -10.97 1.49
CA TRP A 225 -5.23 -11.29 0.62
C TRP A 225 -5.21 -12.77 0.15
N THR A 226 -5.93 -13.68 0.80
CA THR A 226 -6.09 -15.08 0.39
C THR A 226 -7.29 -15.33 -0.54
N SER A 227 -8.20 -14.36 -0.68
CA SER A 227 -9.49 -14.59 -1.34
C SER A 227 -9.40 -14.64 -2.84
N SER A 228 -10.27 -15.46 -3.46
CA SER A 228 -10.46 -15.53 -4.91
C SER A 228 -10.79 -14.17 -5.57
N GLY A 229 -11.28 -13.18 -4.81
CA GLY A 229 -11.48 -11.80 -5.27
C GLY A 229 -10.23 -10.89 -5.25
N ASN A 230 -9.06 -11.40 -4.85
CA ASN A 230 -7.84 -10.60 -4.73
C ASN A 230 -7.38 -10.03 -6.08
N ALA A 231 -7.61 -10.73 -7.19
CA ALA A 231 -7.27 -10.22 -8.53
C ALA A 231 -8.26 -9.13 -8.98
N GLY A 232 -7.70 -8.01 -9.41
CA GLY A 232 -8.42 -6.78 -9.71
C GLY A 232 -8.74 -6.61 -11.17
N TRP A 233 -9.59 -5.62 -11.42
CA TRP A 233 -9.96 -5.17 -12.75
C TRP A 233 -9.48 -3.75 -12.89
N MET A 234 -8.89 -3.45 -14.03
CA MET A 234 -8.67 -2.07 -14.42
C MET A 234 -9.98 -1.67 -15.13
N PHE A 235 -10.57 -0.49 -14.85
CA PHE A 235 -11.68 0.11 -15.62
C PHE A 235 -11.70 1.64 -15.56
N ALA A 236 -12.07 2.26 -16.69
CA ALA A 236 -12.28 3.69 -16.74
C ALA A 236 -13.45 4.06 -15.84
N CYS A 237 -13.26 5.08 -15.02
CA CYS A 237 -14.29 5.60 -14.14
C CYS A 237 -14.50 7.09 -14.40
N ALA A 238 -15.77 7.48 -14.49
CA ALA A 238 -16.17 8.88 -14.40
C ALA A 238 -16.76 9.14 -13.02
N VAL A 239 -16.47 10.32 -12.47
CA VAL A 239 -16.90 10.68 -11.10
C VAL A 239 -17.60 12.01 -11.17
N ASP A 240 -18.87 12.03 -10.79
CA ASP A 240 -19.60 13.28 -10.57
C ASP A 240 -19.32 13.77 -9.16
N MET A 241 -18.89 15.02 -9.08
CA MET A 241 -18.81 15.73 -7.81
C MET A 241 -20.13 16.47 -7.58
N SER A 242 -20.52 16.55 -6.32
CA SER A 242 -21.64 17.39 -5.92
C SER A 242 -21.43 18.81 -6.42
N PRO A 243 -22.51 19.58 -6.67
CA PRO A 243 -22.40 20.96 -7.15
C PRO A 243 -21.57 21.87 -6.23
N SER A 244 -21.39 21.51 -4.95
CA SER A 244 -20.55 22.22 -3.98
C SER A 244 -19.08 21.78 -3.99
N GLY A 245 -18.69 20.80 -4.82
CA GLY A 245 -17.31 20.31 -4.99
C GLY A 245 -16.74 19.52 -3.79
N GLY A 246 -17.51 19.38 -2.71
CA GLY A 246 -17.07 18.78 -1.45
C GLY A 246 -17.28 17.27 -1.37
N GLU A 247 -18.31 16.76 -2.03
CA GLU A 247 -18.73 15.36 -1.91
C GLU A 247 -18.89 14.73 -3.28
N MET A 248 -18.74 13.41 -3.35
CA MET A 248 -18.98 12.66 -4.58
C MET A 248 -20.46 12.33 -4.69
N SER A 249 -21.09 12.64 -5.82
CA SER A 249 -22.52 12.37 -6.05
C SER A 249 -22.77 11.06 -6.78
N ALA A 250 -21.89 10.66 -7.70
CA ALA A 250 -22.00 9.40 -8.43
C ALA A 250 -20.64 8.93 -8.98
N VAL A 251 -20.50 7.62 -9.16
CA VAL A 251 -19.39 7.00 -9.92
C VAL A 251 -20.00 6.20 -11.07
N TYR A 252 -19.55 6.46 -12.29
CA TYR A 252 -19.95 5.72 -13.48
C TYR A 252 -18.81 4.83 -13.95
N TRP A 253 -19.15 3.57 -14.16
CA TRP A 253 -18.22 2.52 -14.54
C TRP A 253 -18.12 2.40 -16.06
N SER A 254 -16.93 1.99 -16.53
CA SER A 254 -16.63 1.90 -17.97
C SER A 254 -16.96 3.20 -18.72
N ALA A 255 -16.73 4.32 -18.04
CA ALA A 255 -17.05 5.65 -18.52
C ALA A 255 -15.82 6.56 -18.40
N GLY A 256 -15.64 7.44 -19.38
CA GLY A 256 -14.46 8.30 -19.46
C GLY A 256 -13.21 7.56 -19.92
N ASN A 257 -12.05 8.16 -19.65
CA ASN A 257 -10.74 7.69 -20.12
C ASN A 257 -9.67 7.68 -19.01
N GLN A 258 -10.05 7.92 -17.76
CA GLN A 258 -9.15 7.92 -16.61
C GLN A 258 -9.32 6.62 -15.83
N VAL A 259 -8.21 5.98 -15.46
CA VAL A 259 -8.18 4.71 -14.73
C VAL A 259 -7.33 4.83 -13.47
N VAL A 260 -6.08 5.27 -13.63
CA VAL A 260 -5.09 5.37 -12.56
C VAL A 260 -5.52 6.42 -11.53
N ASN A 261 -5.52 6.04 -10.25
CA ASN A 261 -5.91 6.87 -9.10
C ASN A 261 -7.33 7.46 -9.18
N VAL A 262 -8.21 6.87 -9.99
CA VAL A 262 -9.62 7.28 -10.01
C VAL A 262 -10.40 6.56 -8.92
N SER A 263 -10.34 5.22 -8.88
CA SER A 263 -10.94 4.44 -7.80
C SER A 263 -10.21 3.12 -7.59
N ASN A 264 -10.15 2.66 -6.34
CA ASN A 264 -9.63 1.33 -5.98
C ASN A 264 -10.69 0.22 -6.01
N TRP A 265 -11.92 0.53 -6.44
CA TRP A 265 -13.02 -0.42 -6.52
C TRP A 265 -12.68 -1.61 -7.42
N PHE A 266 -13.14 -2.82 -7.05
CA PHE A 266 -12.80 -4.08 -7.73
C PHE A 266 -11.30 -4.26 -8.01
N GLY A 267 -10.44 -3.69 -7.16
CA GLY A 267 -9.00 -3.79 -7.31
C GLY A 267 -8.44 -2.91 -8.43
N GLY A 268 -9.06 -1.77 -8.75
CA GLY A 268 -8.54 -0.83 -9.73
C GLY A 268 -7.15 -0.24 -9.37
N PRO A 269 -6.37 0.25 -10.35
CA PRO A 269 -5.05 0.85 -10.12
C PRO A 269 -5.16 2.11 -9.28
N TYR A 270 -4.75 1.99 -8.01
CA TYR A 270 -4.89 3.06 -7.04
C TYR A 270 -3.74 3.02 -6.05
N SER A 271 -3.17 4.18 -5.74
CA SER A 271 -2.20 4.36 -4.69
C SER A 271 -2.44 5.68 -3.97
N PHE A 272 -1.74 5.86 -2.86
CA PHE A 272 -1.70 7.13 -2.13
C PHE A 272 -0.45 7.96 -2.49
N HIS A 273 0.29 7.53 -3.52
CA HIS A 273 1.35 8.33 -4.10
C HIS A 273 0.77 9.46 -4.93
N THR A 274 1.39 10.64 -4.84
CA THR A 274 1.02 11.77 -5.68
C THR A 274 1.27 11.45 -7.16
N GLY A 275 0.22 11.57 -7.99
CA GLY A 275 0.32 11.62 -9.44
C GLY A 275 0.37 10.28 -10.18
N GLY A 276 0.17 9.14 -9.51
CA GLY A 276 0.16 7.85 -10.19
C GLY A 276 0.26 6.64 -9.27
N VAL A 277 0.60 5.50 -9.87
CA VAL A 277 0.74 4.19 -9.22
C VAL A 277 2.03 3.52 -9.69
N GLN A 278 2.55 2.62 -8.90
CA GLN A 278 3.61 1.72 -9.36
C GLN A 278 3.00 0.49 -10.03
N MET A 279 3.65 0.04 -11.10
CA MET A 279 3.33 -1.20 -11.80
C MET A 279 4.60 -2.03 -11.99
N GLY A 280 4.54 -3.29 -11.60
CA GLY A 280 5.52 -4.31 -11.95
C GLY A 280 5.24 -4.87 -13.33
N MET A 281 6.24 -4.84 -14.19
CA MET A 281 6.19 -5.37 -15.54
C MET A 281 6.56 -6.85 -15.57
N ALA A 282 6.18 -7.57 -16.62
CA ALA A 282 6.44 -9.01 -16.75
C ALA A 282 7.93 -9.36 -16.96
N ASP A 283 8.80 -8.37 -17.17
CA ASP A 283 10.26 -8.51 -17.14
C ASP A 283 10.88 -8.33 -15.73
N GLY A 284 10.05 -8.09 -14.71
CA GLY A 284 10.45 -7.87 -13.34
C GLY A 284 10.83 -6.42 -13.01
N SER A 285 10.85 -5.51 -14.00
CA SER A 285 11.03 -4.08 -13.75
C SER A 285 9.80 -3.48 -13.06
N VAL A 286 9.99 -2.40 -12.30
CA VAL A 286 8.89 -1.65 -11.67
C VAL A 286 8.96 -0.21 -12.16
N ARG A 287 7.83 0.27 -12.68
CA ARG A 287 7.69 1.61 -13.27
C ARG A 287 6.58 2.38 -12.57
N PHE A 288 6.74 3.69 -12.50
CA PHE A 288 5.67 4.55 -12.04
C PHE A 288 4.83 5.03 -13.19
N ILE A 289 3.55 4.71 -13.16
CA ILE A 289 2.57 5.04 -14.17
C ILE A 289 1.76 6.23 -13.70
N THR A 290 1.83 7.32 -14.46
CA THR A 290 1.15 8.58 -14.09
C THR A 290 -0.36 8.49 -14.27
N GLU A 291 -1.11 9.28 -13.50
CA GLU A 291 -2.57 9.43 -13.67
C GLU A 291 -2.97 10.05 -15.02
N SER A 292 -2.01 10.68 -15.71
CA SER A 292 -2.14 11.26 -17.05
C SER A 292 -1.82 10.29 -18.19
N ILE A 293 -1.51 9.02 -17.90
CA ILE A 293 -1.23 8.04 -18.95
C ILE A 293 -2.38 7.98 -19.96
N ALA A 294 -2.04 7.91 -21.25
CA ALA A 294 -3.04 7.75 -22.29
C ALA A 294 -3.80 6.44 -22.09
N PHE A 295 -5.13 6.50 -22.19
CA PHE A 295 -6.01 5.37 -21.96
C PHE A 295 -5.63 4.15 -22.82
N ASP A 296 -5.36 4.37 -24.11
CA ASP A 296 -4.97 3.30 -25.05
C ASP A 296 -3.61 2.68 -24.71
N THR A 297 -2.68 3.47 -24.17
CA THR A 297 -1.36 2.98 -23.71
C THR A 297 -1.53 2.08 -22.50
N LEU A 298 -2.31 2.50 -21.50
CA LEU A 298 -2.58 1.68 -20.32
C LEU A 298 -3.31 0.39 -20.70
N LYS A 299 -4.27 0.47 -21.63
CA LYS A 299 -4.99 -0.68 -22.15
C LYS A 299 -4.05 -1.66 -22.85
N ALA A 300 -3.15 -1.18 -23.71
CA ALA A 300 -2.15 -2.04 -24.35
C ALA A 300 -1.23 -2.76 -23.33
N MET A 301 -0.89 -2.11 -22.21
CA MET A 301 -0.09 -2.76 -21.15
C MET A 301 -0.81 -3.94 -20.47
N THR A 302 -2.12 -4.06 -20.60
CA THR A 302 -2.90 -5.15 -19.99
C THR A 302 -2.95 -6.43 -20.80
N SER A 303 -2.63 -6.33 -22.09
CA SER A 303 -2.65 -7.42 -23.04
C SER A 303 -1.33 -8.19 -23.04
N ILE A 304 -1.40 -9.49 -23.36
CA ILE A 304 -0.22 -10.30 -23.70
C ILE A 304 -0.14 -10.62 -25.20
N ASN A 305 -1.22 -10.39 -25.97
CA ASN A 305 -1.36 -10.83 -27.36
C ASN A 305 -2.10 -9.87 -28.32
N GLY A 306 -2.04 -8.58 -28.06
CA GLY A 306 -2.71 -7.52 -28.83
C GLY A 306 -1.88 -6.96 -29.97
N GLY A 307 -0.56 -7.15 -29.94
CA GLY A 307 0.39 -6.67 -30.94
C GLY A 307 0.56 -5.16 -30.94
N GLU A 308 0.13 -4.45 -29.89
CA GLU A 308 0.30 -3.00 -29.80
C GLU A 308 1.75 -2.62 -29.53
N VAL A 309 2.21 -1.58 -30.23
CA VAL A 309 3.49 -0.94 -29.90
C VAL A 309 3.23 0.11 -28.81
N VAL A 310 3.55 -0.25 -27.57
CA VAL A 310 3.50 0.68 -26.45
C VAL A 310 4.74 1.58 -26.49
N GLY A 311 4.53 2.91 -26.52
CA GLY A 311 5.62 3.90 -26.49
C GLY A 311 6.34 3.96 -25.14
N GLU A 312 7.20 4.96 -24.92
CA GLU A 312 7.71 5.22 -23.56
C GLU A 312 6.61 5.84 -22.69
N PHE A 313 6.47 5.36 -21.46
CA PHE A 313 5.44 5.73 -20.49
C PHE A 313 5.99 5.74 -19.06
#